data_AF-A0A222FFB1-F1
#
_entry.id   AF-A0A222FFB1-F1
#
_cell.length_a   1.000
_cell.length_b   1.000
_cell.length_c   1.000
_cell.angle_alpha   90.00
_cell.angle_beta   90.00
_cell.angle_gamma   90.00
#
_symmetry.space_group_name_H-M   'P 1'
#
loop_
_entity.id
_entity.type
_entity.pdbx_description
1 polymer ?
#
loop_
_entity_poly.entity_id
_entity_poly.type
_entity_poly.pdbx_seq_one_letter_code
_entity_poly.pdbx_strand_id
1 'polypeptide(L)'
;MRRYLILLRTFWLGGLWACTYLVRPLLEHKGYFPHHGLEVMHAMVGMGAVAGGVLLLMALVRRVFHWHQLSSQLLLVMLALSGGYFALWPWWKLQMMVVHAMCALGLLWLWLAPQDVVQRSR
;
A
#
# COMPACT_ATOMS: atom_id res chain seq x y z
N MET A 1 19.62 2.53 -5.80
CA MET A 1 18.71 1.52 -5.20
C MET A 1 17.76 2.12 -4.17
N ARG A 2 18.25 2.77 -3.09
CA ARG A 2 17.39 3.42 -2.06
C ARG A 2 16.32 4.37 -2.63
N ARG A 3 16.66 5.18 -3.64
CA ARG A 3 15.71 6.08 -4.33
C ARG A 3 14.55 5.34 -5.03
N TYR A 4 14.84 4.21 -5.70
CA TYR A 4 13.81 3.41 -6.37
C TYR A 4 12.84 2.76 -5.37
N LEU A 5 13.34 2.30 -4.22
CA LEU A 5 12.51 1.73 -3.16
C LEU A 5 11.57 2.80 -2.55
N ILE A 6 12.06 4.03 -2.40
CA ILE A 6 11.25 5.16 -1.93
C ILE A 6 10.16 5.49 -2.95
N LEU A 7 10.50 5.60 -4.24
CA LEU A 7 9.53 5.87 -5.31
C LEU A 7 8.41 4.84 -5.37
N LEU A 8 8.78 3.56 -5.32
CA LEU A 8 7.82 2.46 -5.38
C LEU A 8 6.89 2.44 -4.16
N ARG A 9 7.44 2.71 -2.97
CA ARG A 9 6.66 2.90 -1.74
C ARG A 9 5.73 4.10 -1.83
N THR A 10 6.21 5.26 -2.25
CA THR A 10 5.38 6.48 -2.36
C THR A 10 4.31 6.34 -3.44
N PHE A 11 4.61 5.66 -4.54
CA PHE A 11 3.62 5.36 -5.58
C PHE A 11 2.51 4.47 -5.03
N TRP A 12 2.87 3.38 -4.35
CA TRP A 12 1.88 2.48 -3.76
C TRP A 12 1.02 3.19 -2.71
N LEU A 13 1.65 3.83 -1.72
CA LEU A 13 0.92 4.47 -0.62
C LEU A 13 0.12 5.69 -1.08
N GLY A 14 0.71 6.53 -1.92
CA GLY A 14 0.07 7.72 -2.47
C GLY A 14 -1.08 7.36 -3.41
N GLY A 15 -0.87 6.39 -4.30
CA GLY A 15 -1.92 5.93 -5.20
C GLY A 15 -3.09 5.29 -4.46
N LEU A 16 -2.83 4.45 -3.44
CA LEU A 16 -3.87 3.84 -2.62
C LEU A 16 -4.66 4.89 -1.83
N TRP A 17 -3.96 5.86 -1.23
CA TRP A 17 -4.60 6.95 -0.50
C TRP A 17 -5.45 7.83 -1.42
N ALA A 18 -4.91 8.25 -2.57
CA ALA A 18 -5.64 9.05 -3.55
C ALA A 18 -6.85 8.31 -4.10
N CYS A 19 -6.70 7.02 -4.39
CA CYS A 19 -7.82 6.18 -4.83
C CYS A 19 -8.93 6.10 -3.78
N THR A 20 -8.58 5.95 -2.51
CA THR A 20 -9.53 5.74 -1.41
C THR A 20 -10.25 7.02 -0.99
N TYR A 21 -9.54 8.16 -0.96
CA TYR A 21 -10.06 9.41 -0.37
C TYR A 21 -10.32 10.53 -1.39
N LEU A 22 -9.80 10.45 -2.61
CA LEU A 22 -10.11 11.41 -3.67
C LEU A 22 -10.98 10.76 -4.76
N VAL A 23 -10.51 9.67 -5.36
CA VAL A 23 -11.19 9.06 -6.51
C VAL A 23 -12.50 8.40 -6.10
N ARG A 24 -12.50 7.60 -5.03
CA ARG A 24 -13.73 6.92 -4.58
C ARG A 24 -14.87 7.90 -4.29
N PRO A 25 -14.72 8.96 -3.48
CA PRO A 25 -15.82 9.91 -3.25
C PRO A 25 -16.34 10.55 -4.54
N LEU A 26 -15.45 10.84 -5.50
CA LEU A 26 -15.85 11.37 -6.81
C LEU A 26 -16.65 10.34 -7.63
N LEU A 27 -16.25 9.07 -7.61
CA LEU A 27 -16.97 7.98 -8.29
C LEU A 27 -18.31 7.68 -7.62
N GLU A 28 -18.37 7.73 -6.29
CA GLU A 28 -19.59 7.56 -5.51
C GLU A 28 -20.58 8.69 -5.77
N HIS A 29 -20.12 9.95 -5.78
CA HIS A 29 -20.95 11.11 -6.13
C HIS A 29 -21.52 11.04 -7.55
N LYS A 30 -20.81 10.39 -8.48
CA LYS A 30 -21.27 10.17 -9.86
C LYS A 30 -22.07 8.88 -10.06
N GLY A 31 -22.30 8.09 -9.01
CA GLY A 31 -23.07 6.83 -9.08
C GLY A 31 -22.32 5.64 -9.68
N TYR A 32 -20.99 5.72 -9.85
CA TYR A 32 -20.16 4.65 -10.42
C TYR A 32 -19.71 3.59 -9.40
N PHE A 33 -19.98 3.81 -8.12
CA PHE A 33 -19.65 2.88 -7.04
C PHE A 33 -20.88 2.00 -6.70
N PRO A 34 -20.74 0.67 -6.52
CA PRO A 34 -19.49 -0.09 -6.35
C PRO A 34 -18.90 -0.68 -7.64
N HIS A 35 -19.65 -0.83 -8.74
CA HIS A 35 -19.20 -1.66 -9.87
C HIS A 35 -17.91 -1.16 -10.54
N HIS A 36 -17.90 0.06 -11.07
CA HIS A 36 -16.70 0.60 -11.73
C HIS A 36 -15.70 1.19 -10.72
N GLY A 37 -16.21 1.66 -9.57
CA GLY A 37 -15.36 2.15 -8.48
C GLY A 37 -14.42 1.09 -7.92
N LEU A 38 -14.88 -0.16 -7.79
CA LEU A 38 -14.05 -1.25 -7.32
C LEU A 38 -12.99 -1.67 -8.33
N GLU A 39 -13.23 -1.57 -9.64
CA GLU A 39 -12.22 -1.89 -10.67
C GLU A 39 -10.96 -1.04 -10.51
N VAL A 40 -11.13 0.25 -10.24
CA VAL A 40 -10.00 1.16 -9.97
C VAL A 40 -9.27 0.76 -8.69
N MET A 41 -10.01 0.38 -7.64
CA MET A 41 -9.40 -0.08 -6.39
C MET A 41 -8.65 -1.40 -6.59
N HIS A 42 -9.21 -2.35 -7.34
CA HIS A 42 -8.57 -3.62 -7.67
C HIS A 42 -7.26 -3.40 -8.42
N ALA A 43 -7.26 -2.51 -9.41
CA ALA A 43 -6.05 -2.16 -10.15
C ALA A 43 -4.99 -1.56 -9.23
N MET A 44 -5.37 -0.60 -8.37
CA MET A 44 -4.42 0.07 -7.47
C MET A 44 -3.86 -0.87 -6.40
N VAL A 45 -4.70 -1.68 -5.76
CA VAL A 45 -4.27 -2.69 -4.77
C VAL A 45 -3.41 -3.75 -5.44
N GLY A 46 -3.77 -4.20 -6.64
CA GLY A 46 -2.98 -5.16 -7.42
C GLY A 46 -1.59 -4.64 -7.79
N MET A 47 -1.51 -3.42 -8.34
CA MET A 47 -0.23 -2.76 -8.61
C MET A 47 0.61 -2.58 -7.34
N GLY A 48 -0.05 -2.24 -6.23
CA GLY A 48 0.55 -2.16 -4.92
C GLY A 48 1.14 -3.48 -4.41
N ALA A 49 0.40 -4.58 -4.57
CA ALA A 49 0.86 -5.92 -4.21
C ALA A 49 2.08 -6.34 -5.05
N VAL A 50 2.06 -6.09 -6.36
CA VAL A 50 3.20 -6.35 -7.25
C VAL A 50 4.41 -5.53 -6.83
N ALA A 51 4.22 -4.23 -6.60
CA ALA A 51 5.26 -3.33 -6.11
C ALA A 51 5.85 -3.81 -4.77
N GLY A 52 5.00 -4.14 -3.79
CA GLY A 52 5.42 -4.68 -2.51
C GLY A 52 6.14 -6.02 -2.63
N GLY A 53 5.70 -6.90 -3.53
CA GLY A 53 6.34 -8.18 -3.83
C GLY A 53 7.74 -7.99 -4.40
N VAL A 54 7.91 -7.03 -5.33
CA VAL A 54 9.22 -6.64 -5.85
C VAL A 54 10.12 -6.09 -4.73
N LEU A 55 9.60 -5.24 -3.85
CA LEU A 55 10.35 -4.74 -2.68
C LEU A 55 10.81 -5.88 -1.77
N LEU A 56 9.91 -6.81 -1.46
CA LEU A 56 10.20 -7.97 -0.62
C LEU A 56 11.24 -8.88 -1.28
N LEU A 57 11.09 -9.19 -2.56
CA LEU A 57 12.04 -10.00 -3.32
C LEU A 57 13.43 -9.37 -3.34
N MET A 58 13.51 -8.05 -3.59
CA MET A 58 14.78 -7.32 -3.55
C MET A 58 15.42 -7.34 -2.16
N ALA A 59 14.63 -7.20 -1.09
CA ALA A 59 15.11 -7.26 0.29
C ALA A 59 15.64 -8.66 0.67
N LEU A 60 14.96 -9.72 0.20
CA LEU A 60 15.37 -11.11 0.39
C LEU A 60 16.66 -11.43 -0.36
N VAL A 61 16.74 -11.12 -1.65
CA VAL A 61 17.94 -11.36 -2.49
C VAL A 61 19.17 -10.67 -1.92
N ARG A 62 19.01 -9.46 -1.36
CA ARG A 62 20.11 -8.70 -0.75
C ARG A 62 20.38 -9.06 0.72
N ARG A 63 19.63 -10.00 1.32
CA ARG A 63 19.68 -10.34 2.76
C ARG A 63 19.57 -9.13 3.69
N VAL A 64 18.86 -8.08 3.26
CA VAL A 64 18.57 -6.87 4.06
C VAL A 64 17.22 -7.01 4.79
N PHE A 65 16.54 -8.13 4.58
CA PHE A 65 15.29 -8.41 5.24
C PHE A 65 15.53 -8.80 6.71
N HIS A 66 15.07 -7.93 7.62
CA HIS A 66 15.12 -8.17 9.05
C HIS A 66 13.70 -8.29 9.60
N TRP A 67 13.35 -9.46 10.15
CA TRP A 67 12.01 -9.73 10.70
C TRP A 67 11.64 -8.84 11.89
N HIS A 68 12.64 -8.41 12.65
CA HIS A 68 12.45 -7.54 13.82
C HIS A 68 12.27 -6.07 13.45
N GLN A 69 12.52 -5.68 12.18
CA GLN A 69 12.32 -4.30 11.75
C GLN A 69 10.85 -4.05 11.44
N LEU A 70 10.28 -3.04 12.10
CA LEU A 70 8.89 -2.62 11.93
C LEU A 70 8.55 -2.30 10.46
N SER A 71 9.47 -1.72 9.70
CA SER A 71 9.27 -1.46 8.26
C SER A 71 9.05 -2.73 7.43
N SER A 72 9.78 -3.80 7.74
CA SER A 72 9.62 -5.11 7.09
C SER A 72 8.29 -5.77 7.48
N GLN A 73 7.90 -5.64 8.75
CA GLN A 73 6.62 -6.14 9.25
C GLN A 73 5.45 -5.41 8.60
N LEU A 74 5.50 -4.08 8.49
CA LEU A 74 4.47 -3.28 7.81
C LEU A 74 4.35 -3.66 6.33
N LEU A 75 5.47 -3.84 5.63
CA LEU A 75 5.46 -4.32 4.25
C LEU A 75 4.75 -5.69 4.12
N LEU A 76 5.09 -6.64 4.99
CA LEU A 76 4.47 -7.97 4.98
C LEU A 76 2.98 -7.92 5.30
N VAL A 77 2.59 -7.15 6.32
CA VAL A 77 1.17 -6.98 6.69
C VAL A 77 0.41 -6.34 5.55
N MET A 78 0.94 -5.29 4.91
CA MET A 78 0.27 -4.65 3.78
C MET A 78 0.18 -5.57 2.55
N LEU A 79 1.17 -6.42 2.30
CA LEU A 79 1.10 -7.47 1.28
C LEU A 79 0.02 -8.52 1.61
N ALA A 80 -0.02 -8.99 2.85
CA ALA A 80 -1.03 -9.95 3.31
C ALA A 80 -2.45 -9.36 3.20
N LEU A 81 -2.64 -8.10 3.60
CA LEU A 81 -3.90 -7.37 3.45
C LEU A 81 -4.28 -7.20 1.97
N SER A 82 -3.31 -6.94 1.09
CA SER A 82 -3.57 -6.88 -0.36
C SER A 82 -4.07 -8.23 -0.90
N GLY A 83 -3.49 -9.34 -0.44
CA GLY A 83 -3.99 -10.68 -0.77
C GLY A 83 -5.39 -10.94 -0.20
N GLY A 84 -5.61 -10.57 1.07
CA GLY A 84 -6.90 -10.67 1.73
C GLY A 84 -8.00 -9.87 1.02
N TYR A 85 -7.67 -8.69 0.52
CA TYR A 85 -8.58 -7.86 -0.27
C TYR A 85 -9.14 -8.60 -1.51
N PHE A 86 -8.30 -9.35 -2.24
CA PHE A 86 -8.77 -10.16 -3.36
C PHE A 86 -9.52 -11.42 -2.93
N ALA A 87 -9.14 -12.02 -1.79
CA ALA A 87 -9.84 -13.17 -1.22
C ALA A 87 -11.25 -12.81 -0.70
N LEU A 88 -11.50 -11.54 -0.38
CA LEU A 88 -12.78 -11.03 0.10
C LEU A 88 -13.81 -10.74 -1.02
N TRP A 89 -13.57 -11.16 -2.26
CA TRP A 89 -14.58 -11.07 -3.31
C TRP A 89 -15.75 -12.03 -2.99
N PRO A 90 -17.04 -11.59 -2.96
CA PRO A 90 -17.60 -10.32 -3.44
C PRO A 90 -17.96 -9.29 -2.36
N TRP A 91 -17.47 -9.44 -1.12
CA TRP A 91 -17.80 -8.58 0.02
C TRP A 91 -17.11 -7.21 -0.05
N TRP A 92 -17.56 -6.34 -0.96
CA TRP A 92 -16.97 -5.04 -1.22
C TRP A 92 -16.83 -4.14 0.02
N LYS A 93 -17.74 -4.24 0.99
CA LYS A 93 -17.65 -3.48 2.25
C LYS A 93 -16.42 -3.91 3.07
N LEU A 94 -16.15 -5.21 3.17
CA LEU A 94 -14.97 -5.75 3.84
C LEU A 94 -13.69 -5.40 3.07
N GLN A 95 -13.73 -5.49 1.73
CA GLN A 95 -12.65 -5.03 0.87
C GLN A 95 -12.29 -3.56 1.16
N MET A 96 -13.29 -2.69 1.26
CA MET A 96 -13.05 -1.29 1.60
C MET A 96 -12.50 -1.11 3.01
N MET A 97 -12.96 -1.86 4.01
CA MET A 97 -12.36 -1.82 5.36
C MET A 97 -10.87 -2.18 5.33
N VAL A 98 -10.49 -3.19 4.54
CA VAL A 98 -9.08 -3.58 4.33
C VAL A 98 -8.30 -2.46 3.66
N VAL A 99 -8.84 -1.80 2.63
CA VAL A 99 -8.17 -0.66 1.98
C VAL A 99 -7.93 0.48 2.97
N HIS A 100 -8.90 0.82 3.82
CA HIS A 100 -8.71 1.86 4.84
C HIS A 100 -7.65 1.46 5.88
N ALA A 101 -7.63 0.20 6.31
CA ALA A 101 -6.57 -0.32 7.18
C ALA A 101 -5.19 -0.22 6.52
N MET A 102 -5.07 -0.57 5.23
CA MET A 102 -3.84 -0.40 4.47
C MET A 102 -3.41 1.06 4.35
N CYS A 103 -4.36 2.00 4.16
CA CYS A 103 -4.05 3.43 4.16
C CYS A 103 -3.52 3.90 5.52
N ALA A 104 -4.15 3.47 6.63
CA ALA A 104 -3.71 3.81 7.99
C ALA A 104 -2.30 3.26 8.28
N LEU A 105 -2.04 2.00 7.94
CA LEU A 105 -0.72 1.38 8.05
C LEU A 105 0.32 2.05 7.14
N GLY A 106 -0.09 2.48 5.95
CA GLY A 106 0.74 3.24 5.02
C GLY A 106 1.16 4.59 5.58
N LEU A 107 0.23 5.32 6.19
CA LEU A 107 0.52 6.59 6.88
C LEU A 107 1.47 6.38 8.06
N LEU A 108 1.21 5.34 8.87
CA LEU A 108 2.12 4.94 9.96
C LEU A 108 3.53 4.65 9.41
N TRP A 109 3.62 3.93 8.29
CA TRP A 109 4.88 3.61 7.65
C TRP A 109 5.63 4.85 7.13
N LEU A 110 4.91 5.84 6.57
CA LEU A 110 5.49 7.11 6.16
C LEU A 110 5.95 7.96 7.34
N TRP A 111 5.18 7.97 8.44
CA TRP A 111 5.51 8.73 9.65
C TRP A 111 6.76 8.20 10.36
N LEU A 112 7.04 6.90 10.24
CA LEU A 112 8.25 6.28 10.78
C LEU A 112 9.48 6.44 9.88
N ALA A 113 9.29 6.71 8.59
CA ALA A 113 10.37 6.90 7.62
C ALA A 113 11.30 8.14 7.78
N PRO A 114 10.96 9.26 8.47
CA PRO A 114 11.78 10.48 8.44
C PRO A 114 13.09 10.42 9.23
N GLN A 115 13.30 9.42 10.10
CA GLN A 115 14.45 9.45 11.02
C GLN A 115 15.79 9.10 10.34
N ASP A 116 15.79 8.30 9.27
CA ASP A 116 17.02 7.85 8.58
C ASP A 116 17.46 8.75 7.40
N VAL A 117 16.73 9.81 7.09
CA VAL A 117 17.04 10.69 5.94
C VAL A 117 17.55 12.06 6.39
N VAL A 118 17.08 12.57 7.53
CA VAL A 118 17.46 13.90 8.03
C VAL A 118 18.82 13.88 8.75
N GLN A 119 19.19 12.79 9.42
CA GLN A 119 20.41 12.75 10.27
C GLN A 119 21.73 12.61 9.52
N ARG A 120 21.75 12.24 8.22
CA ARG A 120 23.02 12.07 7.47
C ARG A 120 23.54 13.35 6.78
N SER A 121 22.96 14.50 7.10
CA SER A 121 23.39 15.82 6.62
C SER A 121 24.08 16.67 7.69
N ARG A 122 24.43 16.08 8.83
CA ARG A 122 25.31 16.67 9.85
C ARG A 122 26.54 15.81 10.04
#